data_AF-A0A1S9TYQ6-F1
#
_entry.id   AF-A0A1S9TYQ6-F1
#
_cell.length_a   1.000
_cell.length_b   1.000
_cell.length_c   1.000
_cell.angle_alpha   90.00
_cell.angle_beta   90.00
_cell.angle_gamma   90.00
#
_symmetry.space_group_name_H-M   'P 1'
#
loop_
_entity.id
_entity.type
_entity.pdbx_description
1 polymer ?
#
loop_
_entity_poly.entity_id
_entity_poly.type
_entity_poly.pdbx_seq_one_letter_code
_entity_poly.pdbx_strand_id
1 'polypeptide(L)'
;MIKVDLLQNGQVVATQEVTEVTGWKYEFKDLAAYDAEGKAYKYEVKEQAVDGYQSAVKGYDITNTKVGETKVEGTKTWNDNNATDRP
;
A
#
# COMPACT_ATOMS: atom_id res chain seq x y z
N MET A 1 3.92 -10.44 7.87
CA MET A 1 4.92 -10.65 6.82
C MET A 1 4.34 -10.12 5.52
N ILE A 2 5.11 -9.38 4.74
CA ILE A 2 4.72 -8.89 3.42
C ILE A 2 5.72 -9.39 2.38
N LYS A 3 5.33 -9.34 1.11
CA LYS A 3 6.17 -9.71 -0.03
C LYS A 3 6.28 -8.52 -0.97
N VAL A 4 7.52 -8.10 -1.22
CA VAL A 4 7.82 -7.00 -2.13
C VAL A 4 8.47 -7.59 -3.38
N ASP A 5 7.83 -7.38 -4.51
CA ASP A 5 8.31 -7.76 -5.83
C ASP A 5 9.10 -6.58 -6.44
N LEU A 6 10.27 -6.89 -6.99
CA LEU A 6 11.03 -5.99 -7.86
C LEU A 6 10.64 -6.28 -9.31
N LEU A 7 10.17 -5.24 -10.00
CA LEU A 7 9.85 -5.27 -11.41
C LEU A 7 10.96 -4.59 -12.20
N GLN A 8 11.46 -5.27 -13.22
CA GLN A 8 12.35 -4.73 -14.24
C GLN A 8 11.56 -4.63 -15.54
N ASN A 9 11.41 -3.42 -16.08
CA ASN A 9 10.60 -3.15 -17.27
C ASN A 9 9.17 -3.72 -17.21
N GLY A 10 8.57 -3.74 -16.02
CA GLY A 10 7.23 -4.28 -15.77
C GLY A 10 7.16 -5.80 -15.53
N GLN A 11 8.28 -6.51 -15.56
CA GLN A 11 8.35 -7.94 -15.29
C GLN A 11 8.97 -8.21 -13.92
N VAL A 12 8.37 -9.09 -13.12
CA VAL A 12 8.92 -9.48 -11.82
C VAL A 12 10.23 -10.24 -12.02
N VAL A 13 11.32 -9.73 -11.43
CA VAL A 13 12.65 -10.33 -11.50
C VAL A 13 13.15 -10.84 -10.16
N ALA A 14 12.62 -10.32 -9.05
CA ALA A 14 12.94 -10.77 -7.71
C ALA A 14 11.77 -10.53 -6.75
N THR A 15 11.71 -11.31 -5.68
CA THR A 15 10.74 -11.15 -4.58
C THR A 15 11.49 -11.22 -3.27
N GLN A 16 11.24 -10.26 -2.39
CA GLN A 16 11.80 -10.21 -1.04
C GLN A 16 10.69 -10.35 0.00
N GLU A 17 10.87 -11.28 0.94
CA GLU A 17 10.02 -11.37 2.12
C GLU A 17 10.49 -10.37 3.18
N VAL A 18 9.55 -9.60 3.71
CA VAL A 18 9.82 -8.54 4.68
C VAL A 18 8.98 -8.80 5.92
N THR A 19 9.64 -8.71 7.08
CA THR A 19 9.03 -9.02 8.37
C THR A 19 9.36 -7.93 9.38
N GLU A 20 8.71 -7.99 10.53
CA GLU A 20 9.05 -7.14 11.66
C GLU A 20 10.50 -7.35 12.13
N VAL A 21 11.02 -8.57 12.02
CA VAL A 21 12.41 -8.91 12.37
C VAL A 21 13.41 -8.16 11.50
N THR A 22 13.09 -7.92 10.22
CA THR A 22 13.91 -7.11 9.31
C THR A 22 13.62 -5.61 9.44
N GLY A 23 12.82 -5.21 10.43
CA GLY A 23 12.42 -3.82 10.66
C GLY A 23 11.61 -3.23 9.52
N TRP A 24 10.87 -4.06 8.78
CA TRP A 24 10.10 -3.65 7.60
C TRP A 24 10.94 -3.05 6.46
N LYS A 25 12.24 -3.34 6.44
CA LYS A 25 13.16 -2.91 5.39
C LYS A 25 13.42 -4.04 4.40
N TYR A 26 13.64 -3.66 3.16
CA TYR A 26 14.03 -4.54 2.06
C TYR A 26 15.11 -3.87 1.21
N GLU A 27 15.88 -4.67 0.51
CA GLU A 27 16.96 -4.20 -0.35
C GLU A 27 17.13 -5.18 -1.51
N PHE A 28 17.29 -4.64 -2.72
CA PHE A 28 17.70 -5.39 -3.89
C PHE A 28 19.07 -4.90 -4.32
N LYS A 29 20.06 -5.80 -4.31
CA LYS A 29 21.45 -5.51 -4.69
C LYS A 29 21.75 -6.00 -6.10
N ASP A 30 22.86 -5.53 -6.66
CA ASP A 30 23.41 -6.01 -7.93
C ASP A 30 22.47 -5.89 -9.14
N LEU A 31 21.66 -4.82 -9.17
CA LEU A 31 20.76 -4.53 -10.28
C LEU A 31 21.52 -3.88 -11.45
N ALA A 32 21.48 -4.51 -12.62
CA ALA A 32 22.04 -3.95 -13.83
C ALA A 32 21.32 -2.65 -14.21
N ALA A 33 22.04 -1.59 -14.59
CA ALA A 33 21.41 -0.34 -15.02
C ALA A 33 20.92 -0.37 -16.47
N TYR A 34 21.53 -1.21 -17.32
CA TYR A 34 21.29 -1.27 -18.77
C TYR A 34 21.20 -2.72 -19.26
N ASP A 35 20.40 -2.95 -20.29
CA ASP A 35 20.34 -4.24 -20.98
C ASP A 35 21.52 -4.45 -21.95
N ALA A 36 21.55 -5.62 -22.60
CA ALA A 36 22.59 -5.98 -23.56
C ALA A 36 22.67 -5.03 -24.78
N GLU A 37 21.61 -4.27 -25.05
CA GLU A 37 21.51 -3.31 -26.14
C GLU A 37 21.84 -1.87 -25.67
N GLY A 38 22.17 -1.68 -24.39
CA GLY A 38 22.51 -0.39 -23.79
C GLY A 38 21.29 0.46 -23.39
N LYS A 39 20.09 -0.10 -23.36
CA LYS A 39 18.87 0.61 -22.93
C LYS A 39 18.70 0.50 -21.42
N ALA A 40 18.39 1.63 -20.78
CA ALA A 40 18.24 1.69 -19.33
C ALA A 40 17.06 0.84 -18.84
N TYR A 41 17.27 0.06 -17.79
CA TYR A 41 16.21 -0.66 -17.11
C TYR A 41 15.38 0.29 -16.24
N LYS A 42 14.06 0.13 -16.32
CA LYS A 42 13.13 0.77 -15.39
C LYS A 42 12.84 -0.18 -14.24
N TYR A 43 13.22 0.19 -13.03
CA TYR A 43 12.91 -0.56 -11.82
C TYR A 43 11.73 0.04 -11.08
N GLU A 44 10.80 -0.81 -10.68
CA GLU A 44 9.63 -0.46 -9.89
C GLU A 44 9.45 -1.52 -8.80
N VAL A 45 8.89 -1.13 -7.66
CA VAL A 45 8.57 -2.06 -6.58
C VAL A 45 7.07 -2.20 -6.47
N LYS A 46 6.61 -3.41 -6.14
CA LYS A 46 5.20 -3.68 -5.90
C LYS A 46 5.04 -4.59 -4.71
N GLU A 47 4.13 -4.25 -3.81
CA GLU A 47 3.73 -5.18 -2.76
C GLU A 47 2.69 -6.17 -3.30
N GLN A 48 2.80 -7.43 -2.89
CA GLN A 48 1.73 -8.40 -3.08
C GLN A 48 0.55 -8.07 -2.17
N ALA A 49 -0.67 -8.29 -2.65
CA ALA A 49 -1.87 -7.96 -1.90
C ALA A 49 -1.87 -8.65 -0.53
N VAL A 50 -2.02 -7.86 0.53
CA VAL A 50 -2.17 -8.32 1.91
C VAL A 50 -3.64 -8.14 2.31
N ASP A 51 -4.28 -9.22 2.73
CA ASP A 51 -5.69 -9.21 3.10
C ASP A 51 -5.97 -8.19 4.23
N GLY A 52 -7.01 -7.37 4.06
CA GLY A 52 -7.37 -6.30 5.00
C GLY A 52 -6.44 -5.08 4.96
N TYR A 53 -5.56 -4.94 3.97
CA TYR A 53 -4.71 -3.78 3.78
C TYR A 53 -4.77 -3.27 2.33
N GLN A 54 -4.71 -1.95 2.20
CA GLN A 54 -4.53 -1.26 0.93
C GLN A 54 -3.11 -0.69 0.88
N SER A 55 -2.34 -1.17 -0.09
CA SER A 55 -0.97 -0.73 -0.36
C SER A 55 -0.96 0.50 -1.27
N ALA A 56 -0.13 1.49 -0.95
CA ALA A 56 0.18 2.63 -1.80
C ALA A 56 1.70 2.74 -1.98
N VAL A 57 2.17 2.80 -3.24
CA VAL A 57 3.60 2.91 -3.57
C VAL A 57 3.91 4.34 -4.00
N LYS A 58 4.91 4.96 -3.37
CA LYS A 58 5.45 6.27 -3.75
C LYS A 58 6.94 6.14 -4.01
N GLY A 59 7.32 6.02 -5.28
CA GLY A 59 8.70 5.70 -5.67
C GLY A 59 9.05 4.29 -5.19
N TYR A 60 9.82 4.20 -4.10
CA TYR A 60 10.20 2.94 -3.45
C TYR A 60 9.63 2.79 -2.04
N ASP A 61 8.93 3.80 -1.52
CA ASP A 61 8.26 3.68 -0.24
C ASP A 61 6.89 3.01 -0.41
N ILE A 62 6.66 1.95 0.34
CA ILE A 62 5.40 1.20 0.35
C ILE A 62 4.68 1.53 1.66
N THR A 63 3.48 2.10 1.55
CA THR A 63 2.61 2.42 2.69
C THR A 63 1.41 1.51 2.69
N ASN A 64 1.23 0.74 3.77
CA ASN A 64 0.06 -0.11 3.96
C ASN A 64 -0.93 0.53 4.92
N THR A 65 -2.13 0.79 4.42
CA THR A 65 -3.25 1.27 5.22
C THR A 65 -4.16 0.10 5.51
N LYS A 66 -4.38 -0.24 6.79
CA LYS A 66 -5.35 -1.27 7.16
C LYS A 66 -6.75 -0.83 6.71
N VAL A 67 -7.35 -1.59 5.81
CA VAL A 67 -8.73 -1.38 5.38
C VAL A 67 -9.60 -2.34 6.18
N GLY A 68 -10.31 -1.79 7.15
CA GLY A 68 -11.32 -2.50 7.94
C GLY A 68 -12.61 -1.71 7.94
N GLU A 69 -13.73 -2.39 7.74
CA GLU A 69 -15.08 -1.84 7.81
C GLU A 69 -15.34 -1.26 9.20
N THR A 70 -15.15 0.04 9.38
CA THR A 70 -15.90 0.75 10.42
C THR A 70 -17.31 0.97 9.90
N LYS A 71 -18.21 -0.02 10.06
CA LYS A 71 -19.65 0.24 9.99
C LYS A 71 -20.02 1.08 11.21
N VAL A 72 -20.04 2.40 11.03
CA VAL A 72 -20.56 3.34 12.03
C VAL A 72 -22.02 3.66 11.68
N GLU A 73 -22.97 2.98 12.34
CA GLU A 73 -24.39 3.35 12.34
C GLU A 73 -24.66 4.29 13.51
N GLY A 74 -24.98 5.55 13.19
CA GLY A 74 -25.49 6.51 14.17
C GLY A 74 -26.95 6.81 13.87
N THR A 75 -27.87 6.49 14.79
CA THR A 75 -29.25 6.95 14.69
C THR A 75 -29.29 8.41 15.13
N LYS A 76 -29.56 9.32 14.20
CA LYS A 76 -29.77 10.74 14.52
C LYS A 76 -31.19 10.93 15.03
N THR A 77 -31.39 10.92 16.34
CA THR A 77 -32.66 11.29 16.97
C THR A 77 -32.68 12.80 17.21
N TRP A 78 -33.52 13.52 16.47
CA TRP A 78 -33.89 14.88 16.85
C TRP A 78 -34.94 14.79 17.95
N ASN A 79 -34.60 15.18 19.17
CA ASN A 79 -35.60 15.44 20.20
C ASN A 79 -36.01 16.91 20.07
N ASP A 80 -36.73 17.23 18.99
CA ASP A 80 -37.43 18.51 18.92
C ASP A 80 -38.65 18.36 19.82
N ASN A 81 -38.59 18.98 20.99
CA ASN A 81 -39.55 18.86 22.08
C ASN A 81 -40.88 19.57 21.75
N ASN A 82 -41.38 19.39 20.52
CA ASN A 82 -42.59 19.97 19.94
C ASN A 82 -42.72 21.48 20.24
N ALA A 83 -41.69 22.25 19.90
CA ALA A 83 -41.73 23.70 20.06
C ALA A 83 -42.48 24.35 18.89
N THR A 84 -43.77 24.61 19.07
CA THR A 84 -44.67 25.28 18.10
C THR A 84 -44.43 26.79 17.96
N ASP A 85 -43.23 27.30 18.25
CA ASP A 85 -42.96 28.72 18.10
C ASP A 85 -41.47 29.00 17.83
N ARG A 86 -41.19 29.61 16.69
CA ARG A 86 -39.93 30.33 16.46
C ARG A 86 -40.26 31.66 15.75
N PRO A 87 -39.75 32.79 16.25
CA PRO A 87 -39.99 34.15 15.75
C PRO A 87 -39.37 34.43 14.37
#